data_AF-A0AAV2TV94-F1
#
_entry.id   AF-A0AAV2TV94-F1
#
_cell.length_a   1.000
_cell.length_b   1.000
_cell.length_c   1.000
_cell.angle_alpha   90.00
_cell.angle_beta   90.00
_cell.angle_gamma   90.00
#
_symmetry.space_group_name_H-M   'P 1'
#
loop_
_entity.id
_entity.type
_entity.pdbx_description
1 polymer ?
#
loop_
_entity_poly.entity_id
_entity_poly.type
_entity_poly.pdbx_seq_one_letter_code
_entity_poly.pdbx_strand_id
1 'polypeptide(L)'
;MQLVRYQILFMIQLVMLLYDIFANAFSEYLGTSNVYMLVIYTLQDLLIITAAIALCLEFSSTFIFQAGLVGVVLSKFKGALISSAIYFLFCLGIHAWSLTVRWTNMMAVPSSTGYFLLFAAQRTCELSLC
;
A
#
# COMPACT_ATOMS: atom_id res chain seq x y z
N MET A 1 -24.19 7.07 16.99
CA MET A 1 -22.78 7.53 17.04
C MET A 1 -21.77 6.49 16.52
N GLN A 2 -21.97 5.17 16.74
CA GLN A 2 -21.04 4.14 16.21
C GLN A 2 -20.98 4.12 14.67
N LEU A 3 -22.13 4.25 13.97
CA LEU A 3 -22.19 4.22 12.50
C LEU A 3 -21.37 5.34 11.84
N VAL A 4 -21.46 6.57 12.36
CA VAL A 4 -20.72 7.73 11.83
C VAL A 4 -19.21 7.53 11.95
N ARG A 5 -18.73 6.88 13.04
CA ARG A 5 -17.31 6.58 13.21
C ARG A 5 -16.79 5.64 12.12
N TYR A 6 -17.52 4.55 11.84
CA TYR A 6 -17.15 3.62 10.77
C TYR A 6 -17.24 4.27 9.38
N GLN A 7 -18.24 5.13 9.14
CA GLN A 7 -18.32 5.87 7.88
C GLN A 7 -17.13 6.81 7.67
N ILE A 8 -16.67 7.50 8.72
CA ILE A 8 -15.49 8.37 8.64
C ILE A 8 -14.24 7.54 8.36
N LEU A 9 -14.01 6.43 9.08
CA LEU A 9 -12.86 5.57 8.87
C LEU A 9 -12.84 4.99 7.45
N PHE A 10 -13.98 4.55 6.95
CA PHE A 10 -14.13 4.10 5.56
C PHE A 10 -13.80 5.21 4.55
N MET A 11 -14.27 6.45 4.77
CA MET A 11 -13.94 7.57 3.88
C MET A 11 -12.45 7.90 3.91
N ILE A 12 -11.79 7.82 5.08
CA ILE A 12 -10.35 8.00 5.19
C ILE A 12 -9.61 6.89 4.42
N GLN A 13 -10.02 5.63 4.55
CA GLN A 13 -9.44 4.52 3.78
C GLN A 13 -9.64 4.71 2.27
N LEU A 14 -10.80 5.20 1.83
CA LEU A 14 -11.05 5.52 0.42
C LEU A 14 -10.08 6.59 -0.10
N VAL A 15 -9.83 7.65 0.68
CA VAL A 15 -8.87 8.70 0.31
C VAL A 15 -7.44 8.14 0.24
N MET A 16 -7.06 7.28 1.19
CA MET A 16 -5.75 6.62 1.16
C MET A 16 -5.57 5.74 -0.08
N LEU A 17 -6.60 4.98 -0.45
CA LEU A 17 -6.61 4.15 -1.66
C LEU A 17 -6.51 5.00 -2.94
N LEU A 18 -7.25 6.12 -2.99
CA LEU A 18 -7.18 7.04 -4.13
C LEU A 18 -5.77 7.63 -4.29
N TYR A 19 -5.11 7.95 -3.17
CA TYR A 19 -3.72 8.39 -3.20
C TYR A 19 -2.78 7.28 -3.69
N ASP A 20 -2.98 6.03 -3.26
CA ASP A 20 -2.16 4.89 -3.71
C ASP A 20 -2.24 4.69 -5.22
N ILE A 21 -3.47 4.67 -5.77
CA ILE A 21 -3.71 4.59 -7.22
C ILE A 21 -3.08 5.78 -7.94
N PHE A 22 -3.21 6.99 -7.39
CA PHE A 22 -2.61 8.19 -7.95
C PHE A 22 -1.08 8.09 -7.98
N ALA A 23 -0.44 7.70 -6.88
CA ALA A 23 1.01 7.54 -6.81
C ALA A 23 1.48 6.49 -7.81
N ASN A 24 0.80 5.33 -7.87
CA ASN A 24 1.09 4.28 -8.84
C ASN A 24 0.92 4.75 -10.30
N ALA A 25 -0.04 5.62 -10.61
CA ALA A 25 -0.25 6.11 -11.98
C ALA A 25 0.69 7.27 -12.37
N PHE A 26 0.97 8.19 -11.44
CA PHE A 26 1.61 9.47 -11.74
C PHE A 26 3.02 9.61 -11.18
N SER A 27 3.53 8.69 -10.35
CA SER A 27 4.87 8.81 -9.75
C SER A 27 5.98 8.94 -10.79
N GLU A 28 5.84 8.26 -11.94
CA GLU A 28 6.82 8.34 -13.02
C GLU A 28 6.74 9.67 -13.79
N TYR A 29 5.55 10.23 -13.91
CA TYR A 29 5.35 11.55 -14.54
C TYR A 29 5.81 12.70 -13.64
N LEU A 30 5.51 12.63 -12.34
CA LEU A 30 5.87 13.65 -11.35
C LEU A 30 7.29 13.49 -10.82
N GLY A 31 7.93 12.35 -11.04
CA GLY A 31 9.30 12.02 -10.65
C GLY A 31 10.38 12.72 -11.49
N THR A 32 10.14 13.95 -11.96
CA THR A 32 11.13 14.78 -12.68
C THR A 32 12.23 15.35 -11.78
N SER A 33 12.13 15.14 -10.47
CA SER A 33 13.25 15.26 -9.52
C SER A 33 13.30 14.04 -8.61
N ASN A 34 14.51 13.58 -8.27
CA ASN A 34 14.75 12.50 -7.31
C ASN A 34 14.07 12.77 -5.96
N VAL A 35 13.99 14.05 -5.56
CA VAL A 35 13.35 14.46 -4.30
C VAL A 35 11.84 14.28 -4.37
N TYR A 36 11.19 14.67 -5.49
CA TYR A 36 9.74 14.48 -5.63
C TYR A 36 9.37 13.00 -5.66
N MET A 37 10.15 12.18 -6.34
CA MET A 37 9.96 10.74 -6.38
C MET A 37 10.09 10.10 -4.98
N LEU A 38 11.11 10.51 -4.22
CA LEU A 38 11.31 10.07 -2.83
C LEU A 38 10.11 10.43 -1.95
N VAL A 39 9.59 11.65 -2.06
CA VAL A 39 8.46 12.11 -1.26
C VAL A 39 7.19 11.33 -1.62
N ILE A 40 6.91 11.14 -2.91
CA ILE A 40 5.72 10.40 -3.36
C ILE A 40 5.76 8.96 -2.85
N TYR A 41 6.88 8.26 -3.00
CA TYR A 41 7.05 6.88 -2.53
C TYR A 41 6.97 6.77 -1.01
N THR A 42 7.66 7.66 -0.29
CA THR A 42 7.61 7.65 1.19
C THR A 42 6.19 7.90 1.70
N LEU A 43 5.47 8.84 1.09
CA LEU A 43 4.10 9.14 1.48
C LEU A 43 3.15 7.99 1.14
N GLN A 44 3.32 7.34 -0.02
CA GLN A 44 2.54 6.16 -0.40
C GLN A 44 2.76 5.00 0.60
N ASP A 45 4.01 4.69 0.91
CA ASP A 45 4.37 3.63 1.85
C ASP A 45 3.76 3.87 3.24
N LEU A 46 3.82 5.12 3.74
CA LEU A 46 3.21 5.50 5.01
C LEU A 46 1.68 5.35 4.99
N LEU A 47 1.02 5.69 3.89
CA LEU A 47 -0.43 5.58 3.76
C LEU A 47 -0.89 4.12 3.63
N ILE A 48 -0.13 3.26 2.94
CA ILE A 48 -0.39 1.81 2.89
C ILE A 48 -0.31 1.20 4.30
N ILE A 49 0.75 1.51 5.06
CA ILE A 49 0.90 1.03 6.44
C ILE A 49 -0.25 1.53 7.32
N THR A 50 -0.60 2.82 7.19
CA THR A 50 -1.69 3.42 7.97
C THR A 50 -3.04 2.78 7.63
N ALA A 51 -3.30 2.49 6.36
CA ALA A 51 -4.51 1.78 5.93
C ALA A 51 -4.56 0.36 6.50
N ALA A 52 -3.44 -0.38 6.50
CA ALA A 52 -3.36 -1.71 7.09
C ALA A 52 -3.62 -1.69 8.61
N ILE A 53 -3.05 -0.72 9.33
CA ILE A 53 -3.30 -0.52 10.76
C ILE A 53 -4.77 -0.17 11.02
N ALA A 54 -5.35 0.73 10.22
CA ALA A 54 -6.76 1.10 10.35
C ALA A 54 -7.68 -0.12 10.16
N LEU A 55 -7.40 -0.98 9.18
CA LEU A 55 -8.09 -2.25 8.96
C LEU A 55 -8.01 -3.18 10.19
N CYS A 56 -6.80 -3.33 10.75
CA CYS A 56 -6.61 -4.11 11.98
C CYS A 56 -7.42 -3.55 13.16
N LEU A 57 -7.43 -2.23 13.35
CA LEU A 57 -8.18 -1.56 14.42
C LEU A 57 -9.69 -1.73 14.26
N GLU A 58 -10.20 -1.67 13.03
CA GLU A 58 -11.61 -1.93 12.75
C GLU A 58 -12.00 -3.37 13.11
N PHE A 59 -11.16 -4.35 12.76
CA PHE A 59 -11.38 -5.74 13.16
C PHE A 59 -11.37 -5.93 14.68
N SER A 60 -10.41 -5.31 15.38
CA SER A 60 -10.37 -5.36 16.85
C SER A 60 -11.56 -4.67 17.52
N SER A 61 -12.17 -3.69 16.85
CA SER A 61 -13.38 -3.01 17.31
C SER A 61 -14.68 -3.81 17.09
N THR A 62 -14.63 -4.98 16.43
CA THR A 62 -15.81 -5.83 16.23
C THR A 62 -16.14 -6.66 17.47
N PHE A 63 -17.44 -6.87 17.72
CA PHE A 63 -17.93 -7.69 18.84
C PHE A 63 -17.40 -9.13 18.83
N ILE A 64 -17.12 -9.68 17.65
CA ILE A 64 -16.58 -11.04 17.50
C ILE A 64 -15.15 -11.13 18.06
N PHE A 65 -14.34 -10.09 17.86
CA PHE A 65 -12.99 -10.02 18.42
C PHE A 65 -13.02 -9.78 19.93
N GLN A 66 -13.93 -8.92 20.40
CA GLN A 66 -14.13 -8.63 21.83
C GLN A 66 -14.68 -9.83 22.63
N ALA A 67 -15.44 -10.72 21.98
CA ALA A 67 -15.95 -11.96 22.59
C ALA A 67 -14.88 -13.08 22.70
N GLY A 68 -13.61 -12.81 22.36
CA GLY A 68 -12.52 -13.78 22.45
C GLY A 68 -12.35 -14.70 21.23
N LEU A 69 -13.14 -14.50 20.16
CA LEU A 69 -13.08 -15.29 18.92
C LEU A 69 -12.03 -14.76 17.91
N VAL A 70 -10.88 -14.28 18.42
CA VAL A 70 -9.78 -13.73 17.62
C VAL A 70 -9.32 -14.70 16.51
N GLY A 71 -9.26 -16.01 16.82
CA GLY A 71 -8.88 -17.04 15.87
C GLY A 71 -9.82 -17.18 14.66
N VAL A 72 -11.12 -16.91 14.84
CA VAL A 72 -12.14 -16.99 13.77
C VAL A 72 -12.09 -15.76 12.86
N VAL A 73 -11.85 -14.57 13.43
CA VAL A 73 -11.66 -13.34 12.64
C VAL A 73 -10.38 -13.44 11.82
N LEU A 74 -9.27 -13.86 12.44
CA LEU A 74 -8.03 -14.05 11.73
C LEU A 74 -8.16 -15.15 10.66
N SER A 75 -8.84 -16.28 10.90
CA SER A 75 -8.99 -17.30 9.85
C SER A 75 -9.75 -16.80 8.62
N LYS A 76 -10.70 -15.88 8.79
CA LYS A 76 -11.45 -15.28 7.67
C LYS A 76 -10.73 -14.13 6.97
N PHE A 77 -10.02 -13.27 7.70
CA PHE A 77 -9.40 -12.06 7.14
C PHE A 77 -7.88 -12.17 6.92
N LYS A 78 -7.28 -13.32 7.24
CA LYS A 78 -5.86 -13.62 6.96
C LYS A 78 -5.46 -13.34 5.51
N GLY A 79 -6.35 -13.64 4.55
CA GLY A 79 -6.09 -13.39 3.13
C GLY A 79 -5.82 -11.90 2.85
N ALA A 80 -6.68 -11.01 3.35
CA ALA A 80 -6.54 -9.57 3.14
C ALA A 80 -5.28 -9.01 3.82
N LEU A 81 -4.98 -9.44 5.05
CA LEU A 81 -3.78 -9.02 5.77
C LEU A 81 -2.49 -9.50 5.11
N ILE A 82 -2.44 -10.76 4.68
CA ILE A 82 -1.29 -11.33 3.99
C ILE A 82 -1.11 -10.65 2.64
N SER A 83 -2.18 -10.44 1.88
CA SER A 83 -2.13 -9.75 0.59
C SER A 83 -1.62 -8.32 0.75
N SER A 84 -2.12 -7.56 1.73
CA SER A 84 -1.66 -6.20 2.03
C SER A 84 -0.17 -6.17 2.43
N ALA A 85 0.29 -7.14 3.22
CA ALA A 85 1.70 -7.24 3.60
C ALA A 85 2.61 -7.57 2.40
N ILE A 86 2.19 -8.50 1.53
CA ILE A 86 2.92 -8.84 0.31
C ILE A 86 2.99 -7.63 -0.62
N TYR A 87 1.87 -6.95 -0.82
CA TYR A 87 1.79 -5.74 -1.63
C TYR A 87 2.74 -4.65 -1.13
N PHE A 88 2.73 -4.38 0.19
CA PHE A 88 3.64 -3.42 0.80
C PHE A 88 5.12 -3.78 0.58
N LEU A 89 5.49 -5.05 0.72
CA LEU A 89 6.86 -5.51 0.46
C LEU A 89 7.28 -5.33 -1.00
N PHE A 90 6.39 -5.59 -1.95
CA PHE A 90 6.66 -5.34 -3.36
C PHE A 90 6.81 -3.86 -3.68
N CYS A 91 5.95 -3.00 -3.11
CA CYS A 91 6.07 -1.54 -3.26
C CYS A 91 7.41 -1.05 -2.73
N LEU A 92 7.78 -1.43 -1.50
CA LEU A 92 9.05 -1.07 -0.88
C LEU A 92 10.25 -1.52 -1.72
N GLY A 93 10.20 -2.75 -2.25
CA GLY A 93 11.26 -3.27 -3.13
C GLY A 93 11.42 -2.47 -4.41
N ILE A 94 10.32 -2.12 -5.08
CA ILE A 94 10.34 -1.31 -6.30
C ILE A 94 10.81 0.10 -5.99
N HIS A 95 10.30 0.73 -4.93
CA HIS A 95 10.67 2.09 -4.52
C HIS A 95 12.17 2.17 -4.21
N ALA A 96 12.69 1.24 -3.40
CA ALA A 96 14.11 1.18 -3.06
C ALA A 96 14.99 0.95 -4.29
N TRP A 97 14.60 0.03 -5.18
CA TRP A 97 15.36 -0.25 -6.40
C TRP A 97 15.35 0.95 -7.35
N SER A 98 14.18 1.53 -7.59
CA SER A 98 13.99 2.67 -8.50
C SER A 98 14.78 3.89 -8.02
N LEU A 99 14.71 4.20 -6.71
CA LEU A 99 15.51 5.27 -6.11
C LEU A 99 17.01 5.00 -6.22
N THR A 100 17.47 3.78 -5.98
CA THR A 100 18.90 3.43 -6.08
C THR A 100 19.45 3.67 -7.48
N VAL A 101 18.69 3.33 -8.53
CA VAL A 101 19.10 3.53 -9.92
C VAL A 101 19.07 5.02 -10.31
N ARG A 102 18.03 5.74 -9.91
CA ARG A 102 17.80 7.13 -10.33
C ARG A 102 18.55 8.16 -9.47
N TRP A 103 19.03 7.77 -8.28
CA TRP A 103 19.69 8.69 -7.34
C TRP A 103 20.90 9.40 -7.94
N THR A 104 21.74 8.65 -8.66
CA THR A 104 22.95 9.17 -9.31
C THR A 104 22.70 9.64 -10.73
N ASN A 105 21.75 8.99 -11.44
CA ASN A 105 21.40 9.34 -12.80
C ASN A 105 19.88 9.46 -12.97
N MET A 106 19.45 10.73 -12.93
CA MET A 106 18.23 11.29 -13.47
C MET A 106 17.41 10.43 -14.43
N MET A 107 18.05 10.18 -15.56
CA MET A 107 17.45 9.66 -16.77
C MET A 107 17.65 8.14 -16.90
N ALA A 108 18.29 7.51 -15.90
CA ALA A 108 18.46 6.08 -15.89
C ALA A 108 17.12 5.40 -15.64
N VAL A 109 16.62 4.73 -16.67
CA VAL A 109 15.44 3.88 -16.56
C VAL A 109 15.89 2.52 -16.03
N PRO A 110 15.35 2.02 -14.91
CA PRO A 110 15.62 0.67 -14.45
C PRO A 110 15.14 -0.34 -15.51
N SER A 111 16.07 -0.94 -16.25
CA SER A 111 15.76 -1.83 -17.38
C SER A 111 16.08 -3.30 -17.12
N SER A 112 16.30 -3.68 -15.86
CA SER A 112 16.61 -5.07 -15.52
C SER A 112 15.35 -5.94 -15.61
N THR A 113 15.50 -7.17 -16.11
CA THR A 113 14.39 -8.14 -16.19
C THR A 113 13.74 -8.36 -14.81
N GLY A 114 14.54 -8.36 -13.75
CA GLY A 114 14.05 -8.48 -12.37
C GLY A 114 13.16 -7.29 -11.94
N TYR A 115 13.51 -6.07 -12.35
CA TYR A 115 12.69 -4.89 -12.06
C TYR A 115 11.33 -4.96 -12.75
N PHE A 116 11.28 -5.35 -14.03
CA PHE A 116 10.01 -5.51 -14.75
C PHE A 116 9.14 -6.62 -14.16
N LEU A 117 9.73 -7.73 -13.72
CA LEU A 117 9.01 -8.81 -13.05
C LEU A 117 8.42 -8.36 -11.71
N LEU A 118 9.19 -7.66 -10.88
CA LEU A 118 8.71 -7.10 -9.62
C LEU A 118 7.59 -6.07 -9.86
N PHE A 119 7.78 -5.20 -10.85
CA PHE A 119 6.79 -4.19 -11.23
C PHE A 119 5.47 -4.83 -11.70
N ALA A 120 5.53 -5.85 -12.55
CA ALA A 120 4.34 -6.58 -12.98
C ALA A 120 3.66 -7.31 -11.80
N ALA A 121 4.44 -7.91 -10.90
CA ALA A 121 3.92 -8.60 -9.72
C ALA A 121 3.23 -7.65 -8.72
N GLN A 122 3.77 -6.45 -8.53
CA GLN A 122 3.15 -5.43 -7.67
C GLN A 122 1.77 -5.02 -8.20
N ARG A 123 1.62 -4.81 -9.51
CA ARG A 123 0.35 -4.39 -10.14
C ARG A 123 -0.71 -5.47 -10.17
N THR A 124 -0.34 -6.73 -10.37
CA THR A 124 -1.31 -7.85 -10.31
C THR A 124 -1.77 -8.09 -8.87
N CYS A 125 -0.90 -7.85 -7.89
CA CYS A 125 -1.25 -7.95 -6.47
C CYS A 125 -2.19 -6.82 -6.04
N GLU A 126 -1.98 -5.59 -6.51
CA GLU A 126 -2.88 -4.44 -6.29
C GLU A 126 -4.32 -4.74 -6.77
N LEU A 127 -4.46 -5.31 -7.97
CA LEU A 127 -5.77 -5.68 -8.53
C LEU A 127 -6.48 -6.78 -7.72
N SER A 128 -5.74 -7.56 -6.95
CA SER A 128 -6.29 -8.60 -6.07
C SER A 128 -6.76 -8.05 -4.72
N LEU A 129 -6.40 -6.80 -4.39
CA LEU A 129 -6.77 -6.10 -3.15
C LEU A 129 -7.98 -5.16 -3.31
N CYS A 130 -8.28 -4.72 -4.54
CA CYS A 130 -9.47 -3.94 -4.91
C CYS A 130 -10.69 -4.84 -5.19
#